data_AF-A0A354Z7L0-F1
#
_entry.id   AF-A0A354Z7L0-F1
#
_cell.length_a   1.000
_cell.length_b   1.000
_cell.length_c   1.000
_cell.angle_alpha   90.00
_cell.angle_beta   90.00
_cell.angle_gamma   90.00
#
_symmetry.space_group_name_H-M   'P 1'
#
loop_
_entity.id
_entity.type
_entity.pdbx_description
1 polymer ?
#
loop_
_entity_poly.entity_id
_entity_poly.type
_entity_poly.pdbx_seq_one_letter_code
_entity_poly.pdbx_strand_id
1 'polypeptide(L)'
;MPKQDPNATTTRKRKIGTWNMQGSTNWNQVKRIAKDTDLLALQETGSHPFRVPKSQVGKPIMRFTHNFGTRRRPINRHVAYWENKINKHNRNSLVVISKSPIKNARLIEGPAKTLRPALFTETDDGNFASFHAPSKHDNVSFGVTRSVLSKMPSKTIVGGDFNMEPSYVQKKGGIGGFSTLSQRGPTQQSGRNLDYFMTNVSVQSSEIRRENVMSDHFSV
;
A
#
# COMPACT_ATOMS: atom_id res chain seq x y z
N MET A 1 -28.07 11.03 -31.89
CA MET A 1 -26.89 10.83 -31.01
C MET A 1 -27.27 9.80 -29.95
N PRO A 2 -26.58 8.66 -29.83
CA PRO A 2 -26.92 7.68 -28.80
C PRO A 2 -26.63 8.26 -27.42
N LYS A 3 -27.64 8.25 -26.53
CA LYS A 3 -27.51 8.63 -25.13
C LYS A 3 -26.56 7.64 -24.45
N GLN A 4 -25.49 8.14 -23.84
CA GLN A 4 -24.65 7.33 -22.96
C GLN A 4 -25.51 6.85 -21.78
N ASP A 5 -25.50 5.54 -21.53
CA ASP A 5 -26.14 4.95 -20.36
C ASP A 5 -25.41 5.42 -19.10
N PRO A 6 -26.07 6.17 -18.18
CA PRO A 6 -25.46 6.65 -16.95
C PRO A 6 -25.05 5.53 -15.99
N ASN A 7 -25.43 4.28 -16.25
CA ASN A 7 -25.09 3.10 -15.45
C ASN A 7 -23.95 2.24 -16.03
N ALA A 8 -23.29 2.67 -17.11
CA ALA A 8 -22.13 1.95 -17.65
C ALA A 8 -20.99 1.94 -16.62
N THR A 9 -20.85 0.83 -15.90
CA THR A 9 -19.75 0.63 -14.94
C THR A 9 -18.46 0.58 -15.74
N THR A 10 -17.66 1.64 -15.67
CA THR A 10 -16.42 1.73 -16.45
C THR A 10 -15.39 0.77 -15.85
N THR A 11 -15.22 -0.40 -16.46
CA THR A 11 -14.17 -1.35 -16.08
C THR A 11 -12.81 -0.75 -16.39
N ARG A 12 -11.97 -0.56 -15.36
CA ARG A 12 -10.61 -0.03 -15.53
C ARG A 12 -9.58 -1.07 -15.11
N LYS A 13 -8.71 -1.45 -16.05
CA LYS A 13 -7.52 -2.27 -15.76
C LYS A 13 -6.49 -1.43 -15.00
N ARG A 14 -5.90 -2.01 -13.95
CA ARG A 14 -4.86 -1.37 -13.13
C ARG A 14 -3.80 -2.39 -12.73
N LYS A 15 -2.56 -1.92 -12.65
CA LYS A 15 -1.47 -2.66 -12.02
C LYS A 15 -1.18 -2.03 -10.66
N ILE A 16 -1.44 -2.78 -9.60
CA ILE A 16 -1.15 -2.36 -8.23
C ILE A 16 -0.12 -3.31 -7.63
N GLY A 17 0.75 -2.79 -6.76
CA GLY A 17 1.77 -3.59 -6.09
C GLY A 17 1.87 -3.25 -4.60
N THR A 18 2.34 -4.20 -3.81
CA THR A 18 2.76 -3.96 -2.44
C THR A 18 4.02 -4.73 -2.06
N TRP A 19 4.83 -4.15 -1.18
CA TRP A 19 6.07 -4.77 -0.72
C TRP A 19 6.53 -4.24 0.64
N ASN A 20 6.71 -5.17 1.59
CA ASN A 20 7.43 -4.91 2.84
C ASN A 20 8.96 -5.04 2.62
N MET A 21 9.66 -3.92 2.73
CA MET A 21 11.08 -3.84 2.41
C MET A 21 12.00 -4.28 3.57
N GLN A 22 11.49 -4.49 4.80
CA GLN A 22 12.28 -4.83 5.99
C GLN A 22 13.50 -3.92 6.27
N GLY A 23 13.38 -2.63 5.96
CA GLY A 23 14.47 -1.67 6.07
C GLY A 23 15.52 -1.76 4.95
N SER A 24 15.29 -2.57 3.92
CA SER A 24 16.13 -2.65 2.72
C SER A 24 16.23 -1.27 2.06
N THR A 25 17.42 -0.96 1.54
CA THR A 25 17.68 0.27 0.79
C THR A 25 17.66 0.04 -0.72
N ASN A 26 17.11 -1.10 -1.18
CA ASN A 26 17.07 -1.48 -2.60
C ASN A 26 16.00 -0.71 -3.40
N TRP A 27 16.19 0.60 -3.49
CA TRP A 27 15.29 1.50 -4.23
C TRP A 27 15.40 1.35 -5.76
N ASN A 28 16.41 0.65 -6.27
CA ASN A 28 16.46 0.27 -7.68
C ASN A 28 15.36 -0.73 -8.03
N GLN A 29 15.06 -1.65 -7.10
CA GLN A 29 13.96 -2.59 -7.24
C GLN A 29 12.60 -1.89 -7.12
N VAL A 30 12.45 -0.97 -6.14
CA VAL A 30 11.27 -0.09 -6.07
C VAL A 30 11.06 0.68 -7.37
N LYS A 31 12.14 1.24 -7.94
CA LYS A 31 12.12 1.96 -9.21
C LYS A 31 11.64 1.08 -10.36
N ARG A 32 12.00 -0.21 -10.39
CA ARG A 32 11.50 -1.15 -11.41
C ARG A 32 9.99 -1.37 -11.25
N ILE A 33 9.54 -1.68 -10.03
CA ILE A 33 8.12 -1.95 -9.76
C ILE A 33 7.27 -0.70 -10.03
N ALA A 34 7.66 0.46 -9.49
CA ALA A 34 6.94 1.73 -9.65
C ALA A 34 6.80 2.19 -11.12
N LYS A 35 7.68 1.74 -12.01
CA LYS A 35 7.55 2.00 -13.45
C LYS A 35 6.42 1.18 -14.09
N ASP A 36 6.24 -0.07 -13.65
CA ASP A 36 5.25 -0.99 -14.21
C ASP A 36 3.89 -0.93 -13.49
N THR A 37 3.84 -0.38 -12.27
CA THR A 37 2.60 -0.23 -11.51
C THR A 37 2.00 1.17 -11.63
N ASP A 38 0.67 1.24 -11.62
CA ASP A 38 -0.09 2.47 -11.41
C ASP A 38 -0.07 2.90 -9.94
N LEU A 39 0.01 1.93 -9.02
CA LEU A 39 0.11 2.13 -7.57
C LEU A 39 1.11 1.17 -6.94
N LEU A 40 1.91 1.65 -5.99
CA LEU A 40 2.76 0.81 -5.16
C LEU A 40 2.66 1.24 -3.69
N ALA A 41 2.27 0.30 -2.82
CA ALA A 41 2.23 0.47 -1.36
C ALA A 41 3.46 -0.19 -0.72
N LEU A 42 4.30 0.58 -0.04
CA LEU A 42 5.51 0.07 0.59
C LEU A 42 5.45 0.20 2.11
N GLN A 43 6.08 -0.74 2.79
CA GLN A 43 6.26 -0.76 4.24
C GLN A 43 7.74 -0.93 4.58
N GLU A 44 8.15 -0.39 5.72
CA GLU A 44 9.52 -0.51 6.26
C GLU A 44 10.61 -0.14 5.24
N THR A 45 10.46 1.00 4.57
CA THR A 45 11.29 1.36 3.40
C THR A 45 12.73 1.76 3.74
N GLY A 46 13.13 1.69 5.02
CA GLY A 46 14.44 2.13 5.48
C GLY A 46 14.73 3.58 5.09
N SER A 47 16.02 3.88 4.93
CA SER A 47 16.45 5.17 4.36
C SER A 47 16.03 5.29 2.90
N HIS A 48 15.37 6.39 2.55
CA HIS A 48 14.90 6.66 1.20
C HIS A 48 15.85 7.57 0.39
N PRO A 49 15.94 7.42 -0.95
CA PRO A 49 16.75 8.27 -1.81
C PRO A 49 16.00 9.51 -2.29
N PHE A 50 14.78 9.73 -1.82
CA PHE A 50 13.95 10.84 -2.29
C PHE A 50 14.61 12.18 -1.97
N ARG A 51 14.73 13.01 -3.01
CA ARG A 51 14.98 14.45 -2.85
C ARG A 51 13.66 15.12 -2.48
N VAL A 52 13.40 15.21 -1.18
CA VAL A 52 12.20 15.85 -0.64
C VAL A 52 12.30 17.37 -0.86
N PRO A 53 11.31 18.02 -1.50
CA PRO A 53 11.28 19.47 -1.61
C PRO A 53 11.30 20.13 -0.24
N LYS A 54 12.00 21.27 -0.09
CA LYS A 54 12.08 22.01 1.18
C LYS A 54 10.71 22.30 1.79
N SER A 55 9.70 22.56 0.96
CA SER A 55 8.31 22.81 1.37
C SER A 55 7.59 21.62 2.01
N GLN A 56 8.18 20.43 1.96
CA GLN A 56 7.63 19.19 2.52
C GLN A 56 8.41 18.71 3.75
N VAL A 57 9.63 19.19 3.94
CA VAL A 57 10.47 18.80 5.08
C VAL A 57 9.75 19.16 6.39
N GLY A 58 9.70 18.22 7.33
CA GLY A 58 9.07 18.41 8.65
C GLY A 58 7.56 18.21 8.69
N LYS A 59 6.89 18.06 7.54
CA LYS A 59 5.46 17.72 7.53
C LYS A 59 5.22 16.31 8.07
N PRO A 60 4.09 16.06 8.78
CA PRO A 60 3.74 14.72 9.25
C PRO A 60 3.68 13.68 8.13
N ILE A 61 3.14 14.09 6.97
CA ILE A 61 3.17 13.32 5.73
C ILE A 61 3.82 14.20 4.67
N MET A 62 4.90 13.70 4.08
CA MET A 62 5.58 14.37 2.98
C MET A 62 4.92 13.95 1.67
N ARG A 63 4.52 14.93 0.85
CA ARG A 63 3.90 14.69 -0.46
C ARG A 63 4.68 15.40 -1.55
N PHE A 64 5.21 14.66 -2.52
CA PHE A 64 6.04 15.23 -3.58
C PHE A 64 6.04 14.36 -4.83
N THR A 65 6.56 14.90 -5.92
CA THR A 65 6.78 14.15 -7.16
C THR A 65 8.25 13.71 -7.22
N HIS A 66 8.48 12.45 -7.59
CA HIS A 66 9.82 11.89 -7.78
C HIS A 66 9.97 11.30 -9.19
N ASN A 67 11.12 11.52 -9.82
CA ASN A 67 11.44 10.96 -11.12
C ASN A 67 12.10 9.58 -10.96
N PHE A 68 11.32 8.52 -11.21
CA PHE A 68 11.79 7.13 -11.27
C PHE A 68 12.38 6.76 -12.64
N GLY A 69 12.55 7.71 -13.56
CA GLY A 69 13.14 7.53 -14.88
C GLY A 69 14.60 7.96 -14.94
N THR A 70 14.95 8.58 -16.06
CA THR A 70 16.19 9.35 -16.24
C THR A 70 15.81 10.81 -16.50
N ARG A 71 16.79 11.71 -16.58
CA ARG A 71 16.53 13.11 -16.99
C ARG A 71 15.97 13.19 -18.42
N ARG A 72 16.41 12.30 -19.32
CA ARG A 72 16.00 12.28 -20.74
C ARG A 72 14.69 11.55 -20.99
N ARG A 73 14.34 10.59 -20.13
CA ARG A 73 13.09 9.82 -20.18
C ARG A 73 12.48 9.82 -18.77
N PRO A 74 11.88 10.94 -18.34
CA PRO A 74 11.36 11.06 -17.00
C PRO A 74 10.15 10.13 -16.79
N ILE A 75 10.10 9.50 -15.63
CA ILE A 75 8.96 8.71 -15.17
C ILE A 75 8.57 9.28 -13.82
N ASN A 76 7.79 10.35 -13.87
CA ASN A 76 7.34 11.04 -12.67
C ASN A 76 6.25 10.22 -11.98
N ARG A 77 6.36 10.10 -10.65
CA ARG A 77 5.36 9.50 -9.77
C ARG A 77 5.13 10.40 -8.58
N HIS A 78 3.92 10.36 -8.06
CA HIS A 78 3.53 11.09 -6.86
C HIS A 78 3.72 10.19 -5.66
N VAL A 79 4.40 10.71 -4.64
CA VAL A 79 4.79 9.98 -3.44
C VAL A 79 4.12 10.63 -2.25
N ALA A 80 3.41 9.84 -1.45
CA ALA A 80 3.11 10.15 -0.07
C ALA A 80 4.01 9.29 0.82
N TYR A 81 4.71 9.93 1.74
CA TYR A 81 5.64 9.29 2.65
C TYR A 81 5.32 9.69 4.09
N TRP A 82 5.23 8.69 4.95
CA TRP A 82 5.12 8.86 6.39
C TRP A 82 6.16 7.99 7.09
N GLU A 83 6.71 8.51 8.18
CA GLU A 83 7.65 7.78 9.04
C GLU A 83 7.42 8.15 10.50
N ASN A 84 7.40 7.13 11.35
CA ASN A 84 7.40 7.32 12.78
C ASN A 84 8.83 7.52 13.29
N LYS A 85 9.20 8.79 13.51
CA LYS A 85 10.52 9.19 14.02
C LYS A 85 10.78 8.84 15.48
N ILE A 86 9.78 8.40 16.24
CA ILE A 86 9.96 8.00 17.65
C ILE A 86 10.76 6.69 17.73
N ASN A 87 10.62 5.81 16.73
CA ASN A 87 11.36 4.56 16.66
C ASN A 87 12.66 4.79 15.90
N LYS A 88 13.79 4.87 16.62
CA LYS A 88 15.14 5.19 16.11
C LYS A 88 15.75 4.17 15.13
N HIS A 89 14.98 3.20 14.63
CA HIS A 89 15.47 2.13 13.76
C HIS A 89 15.11 2.29 12.28
N ASN A 90 14.48 3.40 11.85
CA ASN A 90 14.08 3.68 10.45
C ASN A 90 13.25 2.55 9.78
N ARG A 91 12.63 1.66 10.56
CA ARG A 91 11.82 0.52 10.08
C ARG A 91 10.32 0.78 10.16
N ASN A 92 9.91 1.97 10.59
CA ASN A 92 8.49 2.31 10.74
C ASN A 92 8.10 3.42 9.76
N SER A 93 8.16 3.09 8.47
CA SER A 93 7.72 3.97 7.39
C SER A 93 6.63 3.30 6.55
N LEU A 94 5.79 4.14 5.95
CA LEU A 94 4.77 3.77 4.99
C LEU A 94 4.88 4.70 3.80
N VAL A 95 4.78 4.14 2.60
CA VAL A 95 4.85 4.91 1.35
C VAL A 95 3.74 4.48 0.42
N VAL A 96 3.11 5.46 -0.22
CA VAL A 96 2.25 5.25 -1.38
C VAL A 96 2.86 5.97 -2.56
N ILE A 97 3.17 5.22 -3.62
CA ILE A 97 3.64 5.73 -4.90
C ILE A 97 2.51 5.57 -5.91
N SER A 98 2.13 6.66 -6.57
CA SER A 98 1.02 6.71 -7.51
C SER A 98 1.46 7.30 -8.85
N LYS A 99 0.92 6.76 -9.94
CA LYS A 99 1.02 7.35 -11.28
C LYS A 99 0.25 8.66 -11.38
N SER A 100 -0.88 8.77 -10.68
CA SER A 100 -1.76 9.94 -10.71
C SER A 100 -1.53 10.86 -9.51
N PRO A 101 -1.83 12.17 -9.64
CA PRO A 101 -1.64 13.14 -8.57
C PRO A 101 -2.34 12.75 -7.26
N ILE A 102 -1.63 12.91 -6.14
CA ILE A 102 -2.18 12.71 -4.80
C ILE A 102 -2.81 14.02 -4.33
N LYS A 103 -4.15 14.08 -4.37
CA LYS A 103 -4.94 15.25 -3.95
C LYS A 103 -4.87 15.43 -2.43
N ASN A 104 -4.99 14.33 -1.71
CA ASN A 104 -5.01 14.31 -0.25
C ASN A 104 -4.23 13.11 0.30
N ALA A 105 -3.65 13.26 1.48
CA ALA A 105 -3.09 12.16 2.23
C ALA A 105 -3.30 12.37 3.74
N ARG A 106 -3.66 11.32 4.45
CA ARG A 106 -3.89 11.34 5.91
C ARG A 106 -3.57 9.99 6.54
N LEU A 107 -3.36 9.99 7.84
CA LEU A 107 -3.17 8.78 8.63
C LEU A 107 -4.54 8.27 9.10
N ILE A 108 -4.76 6.96 8.97
CA ILE A 108 -5.90 6.26 9.55
C ILE A 108 -5.41 5.50 10.76
N GLU A 109 -5.68 6.06 11.94
CA GLU A 109 -5.21 5.51 13.20
C GLU A 109 -5.96 4.23 13.57
N GLY A 110 -5.22 3.27 14.12
CA GLY A 110 -5.77 2.07 14.72
C GLY A 110 -6.39 2.32 16.11
N PRO A 111 -6.53 1.28 16.94
CA PRO A 111 -7.09 1.41 18.29
C PRO A 111 -6.11 2.00 19.31
N ALA A 112 -4.80 2.07 19.00
CA ALA A 112 -3.79 2.60 19.90
C ALA A 112 -2.72 3.39 19.12
N LYS A 113 -2.27 4.52 19.68
CA LYS A 113 -1.24 5.40 19.08
C LYS A 113 0.14 4.77 18.95
N THR A 114 0.40 3.69 19.69
CA THR A 114 1.65 2.92 19.61
C THR A 114 1.71 2.01 18.39
N LEU A 115 0.57 1.75 17.75
CA LEU A 115 0.48 0.96 16.53
C LEU A 115 0.67 1.84 15.30
N ARG A 116 1.11 1.23 14.20
CA ARG A 116 1.27 1.94 12.93
C ARG A 116 -0.12 2.30 12.38
N PRO A 117 -0.34 3.54 11.92
CA PRO A 117 -1.55 3.87 11.16
C PRO A 117 -1.51 3.22 9.78
N ALA A 118 -2.58 3.35 8.99
CA ALA A 118 -2.47 3.25 7.54
C ALA A 118 -2.21 4.62 6.92
N LEU A 119 -1.33 4.68 5.91
CA LEU A 119 -1.13 5.89 5.11
C LEU A 119 -2.13 5.88 3.95
N PHE A 120 -3.19 6.66 4.08
CA PHE A 120 -4.25 6.78 3.09
C PHE A 120 -4.01 7.95 2.13
N THR A 121 -4.35 7.77 0.86
CA THR A 121 -4.23 8.75 -0.22
C THR A 121 -5.47 8.78 -1.11
N GLU A 122 -5.83 9.98 -1.56
CA GLU A 122 -6.88 10.21 -2.55
C GLU A 122 -6.22 10.65 -3.85
N THR A 123 -6.58 9.99 -4.94
CA THR A 123 -6.07 10.30 -6.28
C THR A 123 -7.22 10.43 -7.26
N ASP A 124 -6.96 10.97 -8.46
CA ASP A 124 -7.93 10.93 -9.58
C ASP A 124 -8.38 9.51 -9.92
N ASP A 125 -7.52 8.53 -9.62
CA ASP A 125 -7.79 7.13 -9.89
C ASP A 125 -8.48 6.43 -8.72
N GLY A 126 -8.79 7.12 -7.63
CA GLY A 126 -9.45 6.55 -6.46
C GLY A 126 -8.53 6.46 -5.25
N ASN A 127 -8.99 5.71 -4.25
CA ASN A 127 -8.45 5.76 -2.92
C ASN A 127 -7.53 4.58 -2.66
N PHE A 128 -6.36 4.87 -2.10
CA PHE A 128 -5.33 3.87 -1.88
C PHE A 128 -4.64 4.06 -0.54
N ALA A 129 -4.26 2.95 0.09
CA ALA A 129 -3.49 3.00 1.32
C ALA A 129 -2.35 1.97 1.38
N SER A 130 -1.26 2.36 2.05
CA SER A 130 -0.24 1.43 2.55
C SER A 130 -0.49 1.13 4.01
N PHE A 131 -0.43 -0.14 4.39
CA PHE A 131 -0.68 -0.58 5.76
C PHE A 131 0.32 -1.64 6.19
N HIS A 132 0.67 -1.66 7.48
CA HIS A 132 1.50 -2.70 8.08
C HIS A 132 0.95 -3.04 9.47
N ALA A 133 0.27 -4.18 9.58
CA ALA A 133 -0.29 -4.67 10.83
C ALA A 133 0.81 -5.16 11.80
N PRO A 134 0.58 -5.14 13.12
CA PRO A 134 1.60 -5.61 14.06
C PRO A 134 1.91 -7.11 13.90
N SER A 135 3.20 -7.45 13.82
CA SER A 135 3.66 -8.85 13.89
C SER A 135 3.54 -9.38 15.32
N LYS A 136 2.36 -9.92 15.65
CA LYS A 136 2.07 -10.57 16.93
C LYS A 136 1.35 -11.90 16.68
N HIS A 137 0.05 -11.92 16.89
CA HIS A 137 -0.82 -13.06 16.61
C HIS A 137 -1.93 -12.62 15.66
N ASP A 138 -2.39 -13.52 14.82
CA ASP A 138 -3.43 -13.25 13.81
C ASP A 138 -4.67 -12.57 14.41
N ASN A 139 -5.06 -12.88 15.64
CA ASN A 139 -6.19 -12.22 16.31
C ASN A 139 -5.93 -10.73 16.59
N VAL A 140 -4.70 -10.37 16.98
CA VAL A 140 -4.30 -8.98 17.20
C VAL A 140 -4.20 -8.24 15.87
N SER A 141 -3.53 -8.85 14.87
CA SER A 141 -3.44 -8.32 13.51
C SER A 141 -4.83 -8.07 12.92
N PHE A 142 -5.76 -9.03 13.09
CA PHE A 142 -7.14 -8.93 12.66
C PHE A 142 -7.89 -7.78 13.36
N GLY A 143 -7.80 -7.67 14.69
CA GLY A 143 -8.46 -6.61 15.44
C GLY A 143 -7.99 -5.21 15.03
N VAL A 144 -6.68 -5.04 14.84
CA VAL A 144 -6.10 -3.77 14.37
C VAL A 144 -6.52 -3.48 12.94
N THR A 145 -6.41 -4.47 12.04
CA THR A 145 -6.84 -4.35 10.64
C THR A 145 -8.31 -3.95 10.56
N ARG A 146 -9.20 -4.63 11.31
CA ARG A 146 -10.62 -4.32 11.35
C ARG A 146 -10.89 -2.88 11.81
N SER A 147 -10.19 -2.41 12.84
CA SER A 147 -10.33 -1.04 13.35
C SER A 147 -9.87 0.02 12.35
N VAL A 148 -8.82 -0.26 11.59
CA VAL A 148 -8.33 0.65 10.53
C VAL A 148 -9.29 0.65 9.34
N LEU A 149 -9.66 -0.54 8.84
CA LEU A 149 -10.52 -0.67 7.66
C LEU A 149 -11.94 -0.16 7.90
N SER A 150 -12.48 -0.22 9.12
CA SER A 150 -13.79 0.35 9.43
C SER A 150 -13.83 1.89 9.33
N LYS A 151 -12.67 2.55 9.30
CA LYS A 151 -12.52 4.00 9.15
C LYS A 151 -12.10 4.40 7.72
N MET A 152 -11.90 3.42 6.85
CA MET A 152 -11.52 3.67 5.46
C MET A 152 -12.73 4.16 4.66
N PRO A 153 -12.54 5.15 3.76
CA PRO A 153 -13.58 5.55 2.83
C PRO A 153 -14.03 4.41 1.91
N SER A 154 -15.20 4.59 1.29
CA SER A 154 -15.62 3.73 0.20
C SER A 154 -14.64 3.81 -0.99
N LYS A 155 -14.66 2.78 -1.84
CA LYS A 155 -13.81 2.67 -3.04
C LYS A 155 -12.31 2.76 -2.76
N THR A 156 -11.86 2.09 -1.70
CA THR A 156 -10.48 2.04 -1.23
C THR A 156 -9.84 0.69 -1.53
N ILE A 157 -8.59 0.71 -1.98
CA ILE A 157 -7.70 -0.44 -2.06
C ILE A 157 -6.58 -0.25 -1.04
N VAL A 158 -6.37 -1.22 -0.17
CA VAL A 158 -5.33 -1.21 0.86
C VAL A 158 -4.36 -2.33 0.54
N GLY A 159 -3.09 -1.99 0.32
CA GLY A 159 -2.01 -2.97 0.11
C GLY A 159 -1.02 -2.95 1.27
N GLY A 160 -0.53 -4.12 1.64
CA GLY A 160 0.59 -4.24 2.56
C GLY A 160 0.69 -5.55 3.30
N ASP A 161 1.53 -5.53 4.33
CA ASP A 161 1.75 -6.65 5.24
C ASP A 161 0.69 -6.64 6.33
N PHE A 162 -0.26 -7.55 6.24
CA PHE A 162 -1.33 -7.71 7.21
C PHE A 162 -0.94 -8.62 8.39
N ASN A 163 0.25 -9.22 8.39
CA ASN A 163 0.74 -10.12 9.44
C ASN A 163 -0.31 -11.16 9.90
N MET A 164 -1.13 -11.63 8.96
CA MET A 164 -2.13 -12.68 9.13
C MET A 164 -2.45 -13.32 7.78
N GLU A 165 -2.90 -14.58 7.79
CA GLU A 165 -3.28 -15.28 6.56
C GLU A 165 -4.67 -14.82 6.02
N PRO A 166 -4.89 -14.73 4.70
CA PRO A 166 -6.21 -14.50 4.11
C PRO A 166 -7.29 -15.48 4.59
N SER A 167 -6.92 -16.75 4.81
CA SER A 167 -7.83 -17.79 5.32
C SER A 167 -8.31 -17.50 6.74
N TYR A 168 -7.48 -16.84 7.56
CA TYR A 168 -7.87 -16.40 8.89
C TYR A 168 -8.97 -15.34 8.83
N VAL A 169 -8.82 -14.37 7.91
CA VAL A 169 -9.83 -13.33 7.67
C VAL A 169 -11.17 -13.95 7.24
N GLN A 170 -11.13 -14.93 6.34
CA GLN A 170 -12.32 -15.68 5.91
C GLN A 170 -12.97 -16.44 7.07
N LYS A 171 -12.17 -17.16 7.88
CA LYS A 171 -12.66 -17.88 9.06
C LYS A 171 -13.33 -16.95 10.09
N LYS A 172 -12.92 -15.68 10.15
CA LYS A 172 -13.53 -14.64 11.01
C LYS A 172 -14.76 -13.96 10.40
N GLY A 173 -15.19 -14.36 9.20
CA GLY A 173 -16.34 -13.78 8.51
C GLY A 173 -16.03 -12.52 7.70
N GLY A 174 -14.76 -12.24 7.42
CA GLY A 174 -14.33 -11.06 6.66
C GLY A 174 -14.23 -9.78 7.50
N ILE A 175 -13.98 -8.65 6.82
CA ILE A 175 -13.84 -7.32 7.45
C ILE A 175 -14.70 -6.31 6.68
N GLY A 176 -15.89 -6.01 7.21
CA GLY A 176 -16.66 -4.79 6.90
C GLY A 176 -16.67 -4.32 5.44
N GLY A 177 -17.21 -5.13 4.51
CA GLY A 177 -17.33 -4.77 3.10
C GLY A 177 -16.01 -4.79 2.31
N PHE A 178 -14.88 -5.12 2.94
CA PHE A 178 -13.63 -5.40 2.25
C PHE A 178 -13.52 -6.88 1.87
N SER A 179 -13.14 -7.11 0.62
CA SER A 179 -12.73 -8.41 0.08
C SER A 179 -11.21 -8.52 0.07
N THR A 180 -10.69 -9.73 0.28
CA THR A 180 -9.24 -10.01 0.21
C THR A 180 -8.86 -10.41 -1.21
N LEU A 181 -7.84 -9.74 -1.78
CA LEU A 181 -7.19 -10.11 -3.02
C LEU A 181 -5.80 -10.65 -2.69
N SER A 182 -5.63 -11.97 -2.77
CA SER A 182 -4.38 -12.65 -2.43
C SER A 182 -4.07 -13.76 -3.44
N GLN A 183 -2.80 -14.07 -3.64
CA GLN A 183 -2.38 -15.22 -4.44
C GLN A 183 -2.37 -16.50 -3.60
N ARG A 184 -2.30 -17.66 -4.26
CA ARG A 184 -1.96 -18.91 -3.59
C ARG A 184 -0.46 -18.99 -3.36
N GLY A 185 -0.05 -19.33 -2.14
CA GLY A 185 1.35 -19.53 -1.77
C GLY A 185 1.95 -18.40 -0.93
N PRO A 186 3.19 -18.59 -0.44
CA PRO A 186 3.82 -17.70 0.52
C PRO A 186 4.27 -16.38 -0.11
N THR A 187 4.11 -15.31 0.66
CA THR A 187 4.63 -13.96 0.39
C THR A 187 5.77 -13.60 1.32
N GLN A 188 6.11 -14.47 2.27
CA GLN A 188 7.32 -14.38 3.10
C GLN A 188 8.12 -15.70 3.08
N GLN A 189 9.42 -15.64 3.29
CA GLN A 189 10.34 -16.80 3.40
C GLN A 189 9.94 -17.81 4.49
N SER A 190 9.17 -17.38 5.50
CA SER A 190 8.62 -18.27 6.54
C SER A 190 7.58 -19.28 6.03
N GLY A 191 7.11 -19.13 4.79
CA GLY A 191 6.05 -19.95 4.21
C GLY A 191 4.65 -19.37 4.39
N ARG A 192 4.52 -18.19 4.99
CA ARG A 192 3.23 -17.50 5.20
C ARG A 192 2.84 -16.56 4.07
N ASN A 193 1.54 -16.35 3.88
CA ASN A 193 0.96 -15.35 2.97
C ASN A 193 0.43 -14.18 3.79
N LEU A 194 1.27 -13.16 3.94
CA LEU A 194 1.04 -12.00 4.80
C LEU A 194 0.82 -10.71 4.02
N ASP A 195 1.31 -10.67 2.79
CA ASP A 195 1.32 -9.49 1.93
C ASP A 195 0.27 -9.63 0.85
N TYR A 196 -0.78 -8.82 0.92
CA TYR A 196 -1.88 -8.91 -0.02
C TYR A 196 -2.64 -7.58 -0.08
N PHE A 197 -3.78 -7.56 -0.76
CA PHE A 197 -4.67 -6.40 -0.79
C PHE A 197 -6.00 -6.70 -0.13
N MET A 198 -6.58 -5.68 0.51
CA MET A 198 -7.99 -5.66 0.87
C MET A 198 -8.67 -4.50 0.15
N THR A 199 -9.86 -4.72 -0.40
CA THR A 199 -10.60 -3.66 -1.09
C THR A 199 -12.10 -3.74 -0.90
N ASN A 200 -12.76 -2.58 -0.82
CA ASN A 200 -14.22 -2.43 -0.93
C ASN A 200 -14.63 -1.89 -2.31
N VAL A 201 -13.76 -2.04 -3.31
CA VAL A 201 -14.05 -1.84 -4.74
C VAL A 201 -14.47 -3.19 -5.33
N SER A 202 -15.47 -3.20 -6.22
CA SER A 202 -15.82 -4.39 -6.98
C SER A 202 -14.70 -4.74 -7.97
N VAL A 203 -14.17 -5.96 -7.87
CA VAL A 203 -13.09 -6.46 -8.73
C VAL A 203 -13.66 -7.57 -9.62
N GLN A 204 -13.70 -7.32 -10.93
CA GLN A 204 -14.19 -8.31 -11.91
C GLN A 204 -13.19 -9.46 -12.11
N SER A 205 -11.90 -9.13 -12.12
CA SER A 205 -10.81 -10.12 -12.26
C SER A 205 -9.52 -9.54 -11.71
N SER A 206 -8.69 -10.39 -11.10
CA SER A 206 -7.34 -10.04 -10.68
C SER A 206 -6.35 -11.15 -11.06
N GLU A 207 -5.14 -10.73 -11.43
CA GLU A 207 -3.98 -11.61 -11.55
C GLU A 207 -2.96 -11.08 -10.54
N ILE A 208 -2.47 -11.94 -9.65
CA ILE A 208 -1.54 -11.56 -8.59
C ILE A 208 -0.24 -12.30 -8.85
N ARG A 209 0.87 -11.56 -8.88
CA ARG A 209 2.20 -12.09 -9.18
C ARG A 209 3.13 -11.79 -8.03
N ARG A 210 3.90 -12.79 -7.62
CA ARG A 210 5.03 -12.58 -6.71
C ARG A 210 6.32 -12.30 -7.47
N GLU A 211 7.11 -11.38 -6.96
CA GLU A 211 8.48 -11.16 -7.40
C GLU A 211 9.44 -11.25 -6.22
N ASN A 212 10.56 -11.96 -6.39
CA ASN A 212 11.63 -12.01 -5.38
C ASN A 212 12.42 -10.70 -5.41
N VAL A 213 12.52 -10.06 -4.25
CA VAL A 213 12.95 -8.67 -4.12
C VAL A 213 13.87 -8.47 -2.91
N MET A 214 14.94 -9.25 -2.77
CA MET A 214 16.01 -9.06 -1.76
C MET A 214 15.51 -8.59 -0.36
N SER A 215 14.42 -9.20 0.08
CA SER A 215 13.75 -9.07 1.37
C SER A 215 13.25 -10.48 1.71
N ASP A 216 12.97 -10.76 2.98
CA ASP A 216 12.26 -12.00 3.31
C ASP A 216 10.80 -11.97 2.81
N HIS A 217 10.28 -10.80 2.43
CA HIS A 217 8.99 -10.62 1.77
C HIS A 217 9.15 -10.50 0.25
N PHE A 218 8.27 -11.19 -0.48
CA PHE A 218 8.08 -11.03 -1.92
C PHE A 218 7.25 -9.77 -2.20
N SER A 219 7.51 -9.10 -3.32
CA SER A 219 6.58 -8.09 -3.83
C SER A 219 5.37 -8.80 -4.42
N VAL A 220 4.17 -8.26 -4.18
CA VAL A 220 2.88 -8.82 -4.62
C VAL A 220 2.10 -7.81 -5.45
#